data_AF-A0A937L2K9-F1
#
_entry.id   AF-A0A937L2K9-F1
#
_cell.length_a   1.000
_cell.length_b   1.000
_cell.length_c   1.000
_cell.angle_alpha   90.00
_cell.angle_beta   90.00
_cell.angle_gamma   90.00
#
_symmetry.space_group_name_H-M   'P 1'
#
loop_
_entity.id
_entity.type
_entity.pdbx_description
1 polymer ?
#
loop_
_entity_poly.entity_id
_entity_poly.type
_entity_poly.pdbx_seq_one_letter_code
_entity_poly.pdbx_strand_id
1 'polypeptide(L)'
;ITSEGKDRKGADGTSARWCIVYGDSSDGKGKTGVLFMSHPENQSHPEPMRVWPLDANKGRGDMFFEFCPIRHQEWKINPQNTYALNYRMLVFDGTITPEEAENHWKAFAFPPKINITNN
;
A
#
# COMPACT_ATOMS: atom_id res chain seq x y z
N ILE A 1 -6.93 -6.00 -1.75
CA ILE A 1 -7.38 -5.28 -2.97
C ILE A 1 -6.47 -4.07 -3.17
N THR A 2 -6.16 -3.69 -4.42
CA THR A 2 -5.24 -2.58 -4.73
C THR A 2 -5.98 -1.38 -5.32
N SER A 3 -5.30 -0.22 -5.39
CA SER A 3 -5.83 0.99 -6.04
C SER A 3 -6.23 0.82 -7.51
N GLU A 4 -5.71 -0.21 -8.17
CA GLU A 4 -6.01 -0.56 -9.56
C GLU A 4 -7.10 -1.66 -9.66
N GLY A 5 -7.80 -1.94 -8.57
CA GLY A 5 -8.87 -2.93 -8.49
C GLY A 5 -8.39 -4.39 -8.57
N LYS A 6 -7.09 -4.66 -8.35
CA LYS A 6 -6.56 -6.02 -8.38
C LYS A 6 -6.77 -6.74 -7.05
N ASP A 7 -7.12 -8.02 -7.14
CA ASP A 7 -7.15 -8.94 -6.01
C ASP A 7 -5.80 -9.66 -5.86
N ARG A 8 -5.68 -10.54 -4.86
CA ARG A 8 -4.45 -11.28 -4.59
C ARG A 8 -3.94 -12.09 -5.80
N LYS A 9 -4.84 -12.60 -6.65
CA LYS A 9 -4.47 -13.41 -7.82
C LYS A 9 -3.79 -12.57 -8.90
N GLY A 10 -4.21 -11.31 -9.06
CA GLY A 10 -3.75 -10.43 -10.13
C GLY A 10 -2.82 -9.29 -9.70
N ALA A 11 -2.47 -9.17 -8.41
CA ALA A 11 -1.74 -8.01 -7.91
C ALA A 11 -0.20 -8.12 -8.06
N ASP A 12 0.38 -9.31 -8.07
CA ASP A 12 1.84 -9.47 -8.08
C ASP A 12 2.47 -8.84 -9.33
N GLY A 13 3.48 -7.99 -9.12
CA GLY A 13 4.19 -7.30 -10.19
C GLY A 13 3.45 -6.15 -10.85
N THR A 14 2.20 -5.89 -10.47
CA THR A 14 1.49 -4.67 -10.86
C THR A 14 1.89 -3.50 -9.96
N SER A 15 1.57 -2.28 -10.39
CA SER A 15 1.78 -1.06 -9.60
C SER A 15 0.50 -0.61 -8.91
N ALA A 16 0.60 -0.04 -7.72
CA ALA A 16 -0.54 0.59 -7.03
C ALA A 16 -0.10 1.72 -6.10
N ARG A 17 -1.06 2.60 -5.78
CA ARG A 17 -0.90 3.71 -4.83
C ARG A 17 -1.11 3.24 -3.39
N TRP A 18 -1.99 2.27 -3.23
CA TRP A 18 -2.33 1.66 -1.95
C TRP A 18 -2.79 0.21 -2.11
N CYS A 19 -2.73 -0.56 -1.03
CA CYS A 19 -3.22 -1.93 -0.95
C CYS A 19 -3.88 -2.19 0.40
N ILE A 20 -5.10 -2.74 0.38
CA ILE A 20 -5.77 -3.27 1.57
C ILE A 20 -5.42 -4.75 1.72
N VAL A 21 -4.79 -5.08 2.84
CA VAL A 21 -4.57 -6.45 3.32
C VAL A 21 -5.50 -6.67 4.50
N TYR A 22 -6.32 -7.74 4.46
CA TYR A 22 -7.28 -8.02 5.51
C TYR A 22 -7.47 -9.52 5.69
N GLY A 23 -7.97 -9.90 6.86
CA GLY A 23 -8.28 -11.28 7.24
C GLY A 23 -9.43 -11.33 8.24
N ASP A 24 -9.83 -12.54 8.60
CA ASP A 24 -10.83 -12.73 9.65
C ASP A 24 -10.22 -12.39 11.02
N SER A 25 -11.02 -11.74 11.86
CA SER A 25 -10.63 -11.40 13.24
C SER A 25 -10.42 -12.67 14.07
N SER A 26 -9.49 -12.63 15.04
CA SER A 26 -9.14 -13.79 15.87
C SER A 26 -10.28 -14.30 16.75
N ASP A 27 -11.25 -13.44 17.08
CA ASP A 27 -12.46 -13.77 17.81
C ASP A 27 -13.59 -14.32 16.92
N GLY A 28 -13.33 -14.41 15.60
CA GLY A 28 -14.28 -14.86 14.58
C GLY A 28 -15.39 -13.85 14.27
N LYS A 29 -15.35 -12.64 14.82
CA LYS A 29 -16.40 -11.62 14.66
C LYS A 29 -15.96 -10.54 13.71
N GLY A 30 -15.98 -10.87 12.42
CA GLY A 30 -15.74 -9.91 11.34
C GLY A 30 -14.32 -9.96 10.81
N LYS A 31 -13.81 -8.81 10.38
CA LYS A 31 -12.53 -8.69 9.70
C LYS A 31 -11.69 -7.62 10.36
N THR A 32 -10.40 -7.73 10.21
CA THR A 32 -9.42 -6.69 10.56
C THR A 32 -8.45 -6.55 9.40
N GLY A 33 -7.78 -5.41 9.32
CA GLY A 33 -6.83 -5.22 8.24
C GLY A 33 -5.93 -4.01 8.38
N VAL A 34 -5.10 -3.86 7.36
CA VAL A 34 -4.16 -2.78 7.18
C VAL A 34 -4.28 -2.26 5.77
N LEU A 35 -4.47 -0.95 5.64
CA LEU A 35 -4.29 -0.22 4.39
C LEU A 35 -2.85 0.31 4.35
N PHE A 36 -2.07 -0.22 3.42
CA PHE A 36 -0.74 0.27 3.10
C PHE A 36 -0.82 1.33 2.01
N MET A 37 -0.20 2.48 2.22
CA MET A 37 -0.23 3.62 1.30
C MET A 37 1.19 4.06 0.94
N SER A 38 1.46 4.16 -0.37
CA SER A 38 2.63 4.80 -0.96
C SER A 38 2.39 6.31 -1.13
N HIS A 39 3.46 7.09 -1.22
CA HIS A 39 3.41 8.54 -1.42
C HIS A 39 3.81 8.92 -2.85
N PRO A 40 3.18 9.94 -3.47
CA PRO A 40 3.55 10.44 -4.81
C PRO A 40 5.01 10.87 -4.98
N GLU A 41 5.70 11.22 -3.89
CA GLU A 41 7.12 11.59 -3.91
C GLU A 41 8.07 10.39 -3.89
N ASN A 42 7.56 9.16 -3.73
CA ASN A 42 8.38 7.96 -3.80
C ASN A 42 8.80 7.73 -5.26
N GLN A 43 10.06 7.34 -5.46
CA GLN A 43 10.67 7.25 -6.79
C GLN A 43 9.84 6.50 -7.82
N SER A 44 9.28 5.36 -7.43
CA SER A 44 8.59 4.46 -8.35
C SER A 44 7.06 4.59 -8.24
N HIS A 45 6.52 5.68 -7.67
CA HIS A 45 5.08 5.83 -7.48
C HIS A 45 4.29 5.96 -8.82
N PRO A 46 3.13 5.30 -8.98
CA PRO A 46 2.57 4.22 -8.15
C PRO A 46 3.48 2.98 -8.11
N GLU A 47 3.76 2.47 -6.92
CA GLU A 47 4.87 1.54 -6.72
C GLU A 47 4.56 0.11 -7.18
N PRO A 48 5.52 -0.59 -7.81
CA PRO A 48 5.38 -2.02 -8.08
C PRO A 48 5.17 -2.77 -6.76
N MET A 49 4.36 -3.82 -6.78
CA MET A 49 4.11 -4.65 -5.60
C MET A 49 4.73 -6.03 -5.74
N ARG A 50 5.10 -6.63 -4.61
CA ARG A 50 5.30 -8.06 -4.49
C ARG A 50 4.17 -8.63 -3.64
N VAL A 51 3.42 -9.55 -4.24
CA VAL A 51 2.33 -10.27 -3.59
C VAL A 51 2.57 -11.75 -3.82
N TRP A 52 2.46 -12.57 -2.77
CA TRP A 52 2.58 -14.01 -2.97
C TRP A 52 1.30 -14.59 -3.61
N PRO A 53 1.44 -15.34 -4.73
CA PRO A 53 0.35 -16.11 -5.30
C PRO A 53 -0.31 -17.04 -4.27
N LEU A 54 -1.54 -17.49 -4.56
CA LEU A 54 -2.30 -18.36 -3.66
C LEU A 54 -1.67 -19.75 -3.50
N ASP A 55 -0.83 -20.19 -4.42
CA ASP A 55 -0.11 -21.46 -4.41
C ASP A 55 1.36 -21.33 -4.00
N ALA A 56 1.78 -20.14 -3.56
CA ALA A 56 3.13 -19.91 -3.05
C ALA A 56 3.43 -20.80 -1.82
N ASN A 57 4.73 -20.99 -1.54
CA ASN A 57 5.21 -21.82 -0.43
C ASN A 57 4.65 -23.24 -0.44
N LYS A 58 4.90 -23.95 -1.55
CA LYS A 58 4.47 -25.35 -1.77
C LYS A 58 2.95 -25.53 -1.66
N GLY A 59 2.18 -24.57 -2.15
CA GLY A 59 0.71 -24.62 -2.14
C GLY A 59 0.05 -24.17 -0.84
N ARG A 60 0.84 -23.78 0.19
CA ARG A 60 0.28 -23.30 1.47
C ARG A 60 -0.40 -21.94 1.32
N GLY A 61 0.04 -21.12 0.36
CA GLY A 61 -0.61 -19.85 0.05
C GLY A 61 -0.43 -18.79 1.12
N ASP A 62 0.75 -18.72 1.73
CA ASP A 62 1.03 -17.71 2.75
C ASP A 62 0.83 -16.30 2.22
N MET A 63 0.34 -15.42 3.08
CA MET A 63 0.07 -14.05 2.72
C MET A 63 1.35 -13.22 2.91
N PHE A 64 1.71 -12.47 1.86
CA PHE A 64 2.85 -11.55 1.85
C PHE A 64 2.51 -10.37 0.94
N PHE A 65 2.89 -9.18 1.39
CA PHE A 65 2.73 -7.93 0.67
C PHE A 65 3.90 -6.99 0.97
N GLU A 66 4.47 -6.38 -0.06
CA GLU A 66 5.34 -5.20 0.04
C GLU A 66 5.20 -4.32 -1.21
N PHE A 67 5.54 -3.05 -1.08
CA PHE A 67 5.97 -2.24 -2.21
C PHE A 67 7.42 -2.60 -2.55
N CYS A 68 7.70 -2.83 -3.83
CA CYS A 68 8.98 -3.27 -4.36
C CYS A 68 9.45 -2.26 -5.42
N PRO A 69 9.98 -1.09 -5.01
CA PRO A 69 10.27 0.03 -5.92
C PRO A 69 11.30 -0.30 -7.00
N ILE A 70 12.10 -1.35 -6.81
CA ILE A 70 13.14 -1.81 -7.73
C ILE A 70 12.73 -2.99 -8.63
N ARG A 71 11.44 -3.37 -8.62
CA ARG A 71 11.00 -4.60 -9.31
C ARG A 71 11.22 -4.58 -10.81
N HIS A 72 10.94 -3.44 -11.45
CA HIS A 72 10.99 -3.29 -12.90
C HIS A 72 12.23 -2.52 -13.37
N GLN A 73 12.80 -1.68 -12.51
CA GLN A 73 13.97 -0.87 -12.81
C GLN A 73 14.88 -0.83 -11.58
N GLU A 74 16.18 -1.01 -11.80
CA GLU A 74 17.17 -0.90 -10.73
C GLU A 74 17.24 0.51 -10.14
N TRP A 75 17.58 0.60 -8.86
CA TRP A 75 17.86 1.88 -8.21
C TRP A 75 19.30 1.91 -7.72
N LYS A 76 20.12 2.72 -8.40
CA LYS A 76 21.51 2.93 -8.01
C LYS A 76 21.59 3.86 -6.80
N ILE A 77 22.13 3.35 -5.70
CA ILE A 77 22.39 4.09 -4.47
C ILE A 77 23.84 4.56 -4.46
N ASN A 78 24.04 5.86 -4.70
CA ASN A 78 25.36 6.50 -4.64
C ASN A 78 25.71 6.98 -3.22
N PRO A 79 27.00 6.98 -2.85
CA PRO A 79 27.49 7.57 -1.60
C PRO A 79 27.07 9.03 -1.43
N GLN A 80 26.90 9.47 -0.17
CA GLN A 80 26.57 10.85 0.23
C GLN A 80 25.22 11.41 -0.27
N ASN A 81 24.37 10.59 -0.86
CA ASN A 81 23.00 10.97 -1.21
C ASN A 81 22.00 10.51 -0.14
N THR A 82 20.92 11.27 0.04
CA THR A 82 19.76 10.88 0.84
C THR A 82 18.68 10.34 -0.08
N TYR A 83 18.16 9.15 0.26
CA TYR A 83 17.06 8.51 -0.45
C TYR A 83 15.93 8.29 0.54
N ALA A 84 14.77 8.86 0.25
CA ALA A 84 13.60 8.80 1.12
C ALA A 84 12.43 8.15 0.39
N LEU A 85 11.74 7.26 1.09
CA LEU A 85 10.46 6.68 0.69
C LEU A 85 9.49 6.87 1.85
N ASN A 86 8.32 7.41 1.55
CA ASN A 86 7.29 7.76 2.51
C ASN A 86 6.12 6.79 2.39
N TYR A 87 5.72 6.22 3.51
CA TYR A 87 4.61 5.29 3.59
C TYR A 87 3.71 5.62 4.79
N ARG A 88 2.42 5.28 4.68
CA ARG A 88 1.50 5.32 5.81
C ARG A 88 0.72 4.01 5.89
N MET A 89 0.53 3.53 7.11
CA MET A 89 -0.33 2.38 7.41
C MET A 89 -1.54 2.87 8.21
N LEU A 90 -2.73 2.49 7.78
CA LEU A 90 -3.95 2.60 8.57
C LEU A 90 -4.35 1.20 9.00
N VAL A 91 -4.30 0.93 10.30
CA VAL A 91 -4.81 -0.30 10.90
C VAL A 91 -6.27 -0.09 11.27
N PHE A 92 -7.14 -1.03 10.93
CA PHE A 92 -8.57 -0.92 11.17
C PHE A 92 -9.18 -2.22 11.67
N ASP A 93 -10.24 -2.06 12.47
CA ASP A 93 -11.19 -3.12 12.82
C ASP A 93 -12.44 -2.98 11.94
N GLY A 94 -12.98 -4.10 11.49
CA GLY A 94 -14.00 -4.16 10.45
C GLY A 94 -13.44 -4.16 9.02
N THR A 95 -14.17 -3.52 8.12
CA THR A 95 -13.84 -3.42 6.68
C THR A 95 -13.87 -1.98 6.23
N ILE A 96 -12.98 -1.63 5.30
CA ILE A 96 -13.07 -0.38 4.54
C ILE A 96 -13.28 -0.68 3.05
N THR A 97 -13.97 0.21 2.39
CA THR A 97 -14.23 0.18 0.95
C THR A 97 -13.02 0.73 0.15
N PRO A 98 -12.90 0.41 -1.15
CA PRO A 98 -11.92 1.03 -2.03
C PRO A 98 -12.02 2.56 -2.06
N GLU A 99 -13.24 3.11 -1.95
CA GLU A 99 -13.46 4.56 -1.93
C GLU A 99 -12.91 5.20 -0.64
N GLU A 100 -13.19 4.60 0.52
CA GLU A 100 -12.61 5.03 1.80
C GLU A 100 -11.09 4.93 1.79
N ALA A 101 -10.52 3.85 1.24
CA ALA A 101 -9.07 3.72 1.09
C ALA A 101 -8.45 4.79 0.19
N GLU A 102 -9.11 5.11 -0.93
CA GLU A 102 -8.69 6.19 -1.81
C GLU A 102 -8.75 7.56 -1.11
N ASN A 103 -9.78 7.80 -0.28
CA ASN A 103 -9.90 9.03 0.50
C ASN A 103 -8.79 9.14 1.57
N HIS A 104 -8.48 8.04 2.28
CA HIS A 104 -7.36 8.00 3.22
C HIS A 104 -6.02 8.24 2.52
N TRP A 105 -5.81 7.64 1.35
CA TRP A 105 -4.60 7.86 0.55
C TRP A 105 -4.49 9.32 0.09
N LYS A 106 -5.57 9.93 -0.43
CA LYS A 106 -5.56 11.35 -0.83
C LYS A 106 -5.24 12.27 0.34
N ALA A 107 -5.82 12.02 1.52
CA ALA A 107 -5.52 12.80 2.73
C ALA A 107 -4.06 12.67 3.19
N PHE A 108 -3.44 11.51 2.94
CA PHE A 108 -2.01 11.30 3.18
C PHE A 108 -1.13 11.97 2.12
N ALA A 109 -1.43 11.75 0.84
CA ALA A 109 -0.64 12.15 -0.31
C ALA A 109 -0.73 13.66 -0.61
N PHE A 110 -1.85 14.29 -0.26
CA PHE A 110 -2.12 15.69 -0.57
C PHE A 110 -2.65 16.41 0.68
N PRO A 111 -1.78 16.65 1.69
CA PRO A 111 -2.18 17.37 2.88
C PRO A 111 -2.69 18.78 2.51
N PRO A 112 -3.78 19.25 3.14
CA PRO A 112 -4.38 20.53 2.80
C PRO A 112 -3.43 21.69 3.12
N LYS A 113 -3.40 22.70 2.24
CA LYS A 113 -2.73 23.97 2.53
C LYS A 113 -3.61 24.78 3.50
N ILE A 114 -3.09 25.04 4.69
CA ILE A 114 -3.77 25.85 5.71
C ILE A 114 -3.27 27.30 5.57
N ASN A 115 -4.19 28.22 5.24
CA ASN A 115 -3.92 29.66 5.26
C ASN A 115 -4.50 30.24 6.55
N ILE A 116 -3.64 30.69 7.47
CA ILE A 116 -4.06 31.39 8.69
C ILE A 116 -4.17 32.88 8.36
N THR A 117 -5.34 33.47 8.57
CA THR A 117 -5.55 34.93 8.47
C THR A 117 -5.67 35.50 9.87
N ASN A 118 -4.89 36.53 10.17
CA ASN A 118 -5.01 37.29 11.41
C ASN A 118 -6.00 38.44 11.16
N ASN A 119 -7.00 38.56 12.04
CA ASN A 119 -7.91 39.71 12.09
C ASN A 119 -7.21 40.93 12.70
#